data_AF-A0A355VUB5-F1
#
_entry.id   AF-A0A355VUB5-F1
#
_cell.length_a   1.000
_cell.length_b   1.000
_cell.length_c   1.000
_cell.angle_alpha   90.00
_cell.angle_beta   90.00
_cell.angle_gamma   90.00
#
_symmetry.space_group_name_H-M   'P 1'
#
loop_
_entity.id
_entity.type
_entity.pdbx_description
1 polymer ?
#
loop_
_entity_poly.entity_id
_entity_poly.type
_entity_poly.pdbx_seq_one_letter_code
_entity_poly.pdbx_strand_id
1 'polypeptide(L)'
;MTTIQQKLEVVRPPRVKIRYDVHTAGAIIVKELPYVLGIMSDLSCQSEVEKAPFRDRKFIDVRPDTLTDIMESIRPKAIFTVPNRFTEKGKITIDLLFLTIDDFEPISIINQIPEMKVKFESRVKLSDLLAKLDGNADLNVVADAVLAGESKTADQIVEEGKMVREEAQKAYALELVEEFLDKIAKSGEHSSAITAVSAEVAQIDLDLSEQLDEILHTPEFQKVEGTWRGLFYLVTGTDVGARVNVRLLNTTKQELSYDLEKAVGFDQSQLFKKVYEEEYGTFGG
;
A
#
# COMPACT_ATOMS: atom_id res chain seq x y z
N MET A 1 -18.19 -27.03 -35.74
CA MET A 1 -16.99 -26.27 -35.37
C MET A 1 -16.83 -25.15 -36.39
N THR A 2 -17.05 -23.90 -35.98
CA THR A 2 -16.98 -22.70 -36.83
C THR A 2 -15.51 -22.37 -37.12
N THR A 3 -15.16 -22.14 -38.38
CA THR A 3 -13.78 -21.90 -38.83
C THR A 3 -13.25 -20.55 -38.34
N ILE A 4 -11.94 -20.44 -38.14
CA ILE A 4 -11.23 -19.24 -37.67
C ILE A 4 -11.54 -18.00 -38.54
N GLN A 5 -11.81 -18.21 -39.84
CA GLN A 5 -12.22 -17.16 -40.78
C GLN A 5 -13.60 -16.57 -40.45
N GLN A 6 -14.56 -17.35 -39.95
CA GLN A 6 -15.89 -16.88 -39.55
C GLN A 6 -15.87 -16.07 -38.24
N LYS A 7 -14.86 -16.29 -37.37
CA LYS A 7 -14.65 -15.47 -36.17
C LYS A 7 -14.05 -14.09 -36.47
N LEU A 8 -13.36 -13.93 -37.60
CA LEU A 8 -12.74 -12.66 -38.01
C LEU A 8 -13.75 -11.64 -38.55
N GLU A 9 -14.89 -12.08 -39.11
CA GLU A 9 -15.94 -11.18 -39.64
C GLU A 9 -16.76 -10.49 -38.55
N VAL A 10 -16.73 -10.98 -37.30
CA VAL A 10 -17.49 -10.41 -36.17
C VAL A 10 -16.72 -9.28 -35.46
N VAL A 11 -15.41 -9.17 -35.70
CA VAL A 11 -14.58 -8.10 -35.13
C VAL A 11 -14.63 -6.89 -36.05
N ARG A 12 -15.44 -5.90 -35.69
CA ARG A 12 -15.48 -4.62 -36.40
C ARG A 12 -14.07 -4.01 -36.39
N PRO A 13 -13.50 -3.61 -37.55
CA PRO A 13 -12.20 -2.95 -37.55
C PRO A 13 -12.27 -1.65 -36.75
N PRO A 14 -11.17 -1.28 -36.06
CA PRO A 14 -11.12 -0.07 -35.25
C PRO A 14 -11.45 1.15 -36.12
N ARG A 15 -12.44 1.93 -35.67
CA ARG A 15 -12.87 3.15 -36.36
C ARG A 15 -11.92 4.26 -35.93
N VAL A 16 -11.26 4.87 -36.93
CA VAL A 16 -10.27 5.96 -36.85
C VAL A 16 -8.83 5.47 -37.00
N LYS A 17 -8.24 5.74 -38.17
CA LYS A 17 -6.80 5.81 -38.41
C LYS A 17 -6.49 7.25 -38.83
N ILE A 18 -5.93 8.08 -37.94
CA ILE A 18 -5.46 9.42 -38.32
C ILE A 18 -4.04 9.24 -38.86
N ARG A 19 -3.84 9.54 -40.15
CA ARG A 19 -2.52 9.55 -40.81
C ARG A 19 -2.13 11.01 -41.09
N TYR A 20 -0.89 11.37 -40.81
CA TYR A 20 -0.31 12.67 -41.15
C TYR A 20 0.97 12.44 -41.97
N ASP A 21 1.00 12.96 -43.20
CA ASP A 21 2.14 12.84 -44.11
C ASP A 21 3.08 14.05 -43.91
N VAL A 22 4.32 13.81 -43.46
CA VAL A 22 5.36 14.85 -43.37
C VAL A 22 6.38 14.65 -44.47
N HIS A 23 6.43 15.56 -45.44
CA HIS A 23 7.40 15.51 -46.54
C HIS A 23 8.75 16.08 -46.09
N THR A 24 9.70 15.22 -45.73
CA THR A 24 11.11 15.62 -45.57
C THR A 24 12.00 14.70 -46.40
N ALA A 25 12.62 15.25 -47.45
CA ALA A 25 13.77 14.72 -48.19
C ALA A 25 13.87 13.17 -48.40
N GLY A 26 12.88 12.57 -49.07
CA GLY A 26 13.09 11.32 -49.81
C GLY A 26 12.82 9.99 -49.08
N ALA A 27 12.37 10.01 -47.82
CA ALA A 27 11.87 8.81 -47.15
C ALA A 27 10.48 9.07 -46.54
N ILE A 28 9.47 8.32 -46.98
CA ILE A 28 8.14 8.33 -46.37
C ILE A 28 8.25 7.55 -45.06
N ILE A 29 8.55 8.24 -43.96
CA ILE A 29 8.49 7.66 -42.63
C ILE A 29 7.06 7.84 -42.13
N VAL A 30 6.25 6.78 -42.28
CA VAL A 30 4.92 6.71 -41.66
C VAL A 30 5.13 6.64 -40.15
N LYS A 31 4.96 7.78 -39.46
CA LYS A 31 4.99 7.84 -38.00
C LYS A 31 3.58 7.62 -37.48
N GLU A 32 3.31 6.43 -36.92
CA GLU A 32 2.04 6.15 -36.27
C GLU A 32 1.94 6.97 -34.97
N LEU A 33 0.80 7.63 -34.76
CA LEU A 33 0.53 8.32 -33.50
C LEU A 33 0.36 7.28 -32.39
N PRO A 34 0.97 7.49 -31.21
CA PRO A 34 0.78 6.59 -30.09
C PRO A 34 -0.69 6.60 -29.67
N TYR A 35 -1.20 5.45 -29.23
CA TYR A 35 -2.52 5.35 -28.64
C TYR A 35 -2.50 5.99 -27.25
N VAL A 36 -3.24 7.08 -27.07
CA VAL A 36 -3.34 7.78 -25.78
C VAL A 36 -4.51 7.21 -24.98
N LEU A 37 -4.22 6.61 -23.83
CA LEU A 37 -5.21 6.13 -22.87
C LEU A 37 -5.36 7.17 -21.74
N GLY A 38 -6.47 7.91 -21.77
CA GLY A 38 -6.83 8.86 -20.72
C GLY A 38 -7.54 8.17 -19.54
N ILE A 39 -6.98 8.31 -18.34
CA ILE A 39 -7.51 7.85 -17.07
C ILE A 39 -7.97 9.07 -16.28
N MET A 40 -9.19 9.03 -15.77
CA MET A 40 -9.75 10.06 -14.89
C MET A 40 -10.18 9.39 -13.60
N SER A 41 -9.55 9.74 -12.48
CA SER A 41 -9.88 9.14 -11.18
C SER A 41 -9.56 10.07 -10.01
N ASP A 42 -10.25 9.85 -8.88
CA ASP A 42 -10.03 10.56 -7.64
C ASP A 42 -8.88 9.91 -6.85
N LEU A 43 -7.66 10.41 -7.06
CA LEU A 43 -6.44 9.82 -6.48
C LEU A 43 -6.05 10.39 -5.13
N SER A 44 -6.47 11.63 -4.83
CA SER A 44 -6.12 12.27 -3.54
C SER A 44 -6.93 11.74 -2.38
N CYS A 45 -8.16 11.27 -2.62
CA CYS A 45 -9.11 10.90 -1.57
C CYS A 45 -9.22 11.99 -0.49
N GLN A 46 -8.71 11.75 0.72
CA GLN A 46 -8.75 12.70 1.83
C GLN A 46 -7.40 13.43 2.06
N SER A 47 -6.54 13.51 1.04
CA SER A 47 -5.26 14.23 1.11
C SER A 47 -5.43 15.66 1.63
N GLU A 48 -4.45 16.09 2.41
CA GLU A 48 -4.32 17.49 2.88
C GLU A 48 -3.80 18.43 1.79
N VAL A 49 -3.24 17.87 0.70
CA VAL A 49 -2.78 18.65 -0.44
C VAL A 49 -4.00 19.15 -1.22
N GLU A 50 -4.20 20.48 -1.20
CA GLU A 50 -5.31 21.11 -1.91
C GLU A 50 -5.19 20.84 -3.42
N LYS A 51 -6.25 20.27 -4.00
CA LYS A 51 -6.31 20.08 -5.45
C LYS A 51 -6.50 21.43 -6.12
N ALA A 52 -5.66 21.75 -7.11
CA ALA A 52 -5.89 22.90 -7.99
C ALA A 52 -7.31 22.90 -8.56
N PRO A 53 -7.91 24.04 -8.94
CA PRO A 53 -9.22 24.06 -9.58
C PRO A 53 -9.24 23.21 -10.86
N PHE A 54 -10.37 22.54 -11.15
CA PHE A 54 -10.49 21.61 -12.30
C PHE A 54 -10.00 22.21 -13.63
N ARG A 55 -10.28 23.51 -13.86
CA ARG A 55 -9.84 24.24 -15.04
C ARG A 55 -8.32 24.24 -15.24
N ASP A 56 -7.57 24.34 -14.15
CA ASP A 56 -6.12 24.56 -14.17
C ASP A 56 -5.34 23.22 -14.08
N ARG A 57 -6.03 22.10 -13.78
CA ARG A 57 -5.44 20.75 -13.79
C ARG A 57 -5.12 20.28 -15.21
N LYS A 58 -4.01 19.58 -15.39
CA LYS A 58 -3.61 19.00 -16.68
C LYS A 58 -3.53 17.49 -16.59
N PHE A 59 -3.61 16.83 -17.74
CA PHE A 59 -3.25 15.42 -17.84
C PHE A 59 -1.75 15.26 -17.60
N ILE A 60 -1.39 14.27 -16.79
CA ILE A 60 -0.02 13.92 -16.44
C ILE A 60 0.29 12.59 -17.12
N ASP A 61 1.40 12.49 -17.83
CA ASP A 61 1.87 11.22 -18.39
C ASP A 61 2.26 10.28 -17.24
N VAL A 62 1.74 9.05 -17.26
CA VAL A 62 2.01 8.04 -16.24
C VAL A 62 2.77 6.88 -16.85
N ARG A 63 3.87 6.52 -16.20
CA ARG A 63 4.68 5.35 -16.52
C ARG A 63 5.00 4.57 -15.23
N PRO A 64 5.47 3.32 -15.34
CA PRO A 64 5.84 2.54 -14.16
C PRO A 64 6.91 3.24 -13.28
N ASP A 65 7.84 3.96 -13.90
CA ASP A 65 8.92 4.69 -13.22
C ASP A 65 8.47 6.01 -12.57
N THR A 66 7.37 6.61 -13.04
CA THR A 66 6.89 7.91 -12.54
C THR A 66 5.76 7.78 -11.51
N LEU A 67 5.23 6.58 -11.29
CA LEU A 67 4.04 6.39 -10.46
C LEU A 67 4.29 6.80 -9.01
N THR A 68 5.46 6.45 -8.48
CA THR A 68 5.87 6.81 -7.12
C THR A 68 5.91 8.31 -6.94
N ASP A 69 6.58 9.05 -7.84
CA ASP A 69 6.64 10.52 -7.78
C ASP A 69 5.24 11.17 -7.83
N ILE A 70 4.34 10.62 -8.65
CA ILE A 70 2.95 11.10 -8.73
C ILE A 70 2.21 10.85 -7.42
N MET A 71 2.40 9.68 -6.79
CA MET A 71 1.81 9.37 -5.50
C MET A 71 2.35 10.29 -4.41
N GLU A 72 3.66 10.47 -4.33
CA GLU A 72 4.31 11.37 -3.37
C GLU A 72 3.84 12.83 -3.52
N SER A 73 3.58 13.29 -4.75
CA SER A 73 3.04 14.63 -4.99
C SER A 73 1.57 14.75 -4.56
N ILE A 74 0.78 13.69 -4.70
CA ILE A 74 -0.65 13.69 -4.37
C ILE A 74 -0.89 13.47 -2.88
N ARG A 75 0.01 12.71 -2.23
CA ARG A 75 -0.08 12.28 -0.82
C ARG A 75 -1.45 11.70 -0.47
N PRO A 76 -1.90 10.62 -1.12
CA PRO A 76 -3.17 9.98 -0.81
C PRO A 76 -3.28 9.68 0.67
N LYS A 77 -4.45 10.01 1.24
CA LYS A 77 -4.71 9.83 2.65
C LYS A 77 -6.04 9.12 2.87
N ALA A 78 -6.06 8.24 3.85
CA ALA A 78 -7.26 7.57 4.35
C ALA A 78 -7.38 7.80 5.85
N ILE A 79 -8.38 8.58 6.25
CA ILE A 79 -8.72 8.84 7.65
C ILE A 79 -10.11 8.27 7.91
N PHE A 80 -10.19 7.39 8.90
CA PHE A 80 -11.43 6.74 9.29
C PHE A 80 -11.33 6.22 10.71
N THR A 81 -12.47 5.82 11.26
CA THR A 81 -12.55 5.34 12.65
C THR A 81 -13.08 3.91 12.65
N VAL A 82 -12.30 2.99 13.22
CA VAL A 82 -12.68 1.58 13.38
C VAL A 82 -12.83 1.20 14.85
N PRO A 83 -13.57 0.14 15.17
CA PRO A 83 -13.51 -0.47 16.49
C PRO A 83 -12.06 -0.84 16.85
N ASN A 84 -11.66 -0.57 18.09
CA ASN A 84 -10.38 -1.05 18.61
C ASN A 84 -10.58 -2.50 19.08
N ARG A 85 -9.88 -3.45 18.46
CA ARG A 85 -9.93 -4.87 18.80
C ARG A 85 -8.95 -5.24 19.92
N PHE A 86 -7.95 -4.40 20.19
CA PHE A 86 -7.03 -4.58 21.32
C PHE A 86 -7.66 -4.24 22.66
N THR A 87 -8.65 -3.34 22.67
CA THR A 87 -9.39 -2.97 23.88
C THR A 87 -10.88 -3.23 23.66
N GLU A 88 -11.52 -4.08 24.48
CA GLU A 88 -12.93 -4.48 24.31
C GLU A 88 -13.94 -3.31 24.22
N LYS A 89 -13.56 -2.09 24.62
CA LYS A 89 -14.38 -0.88 24.55
C LYS A 89 -13.57 0.30 24.04
N GLY A 90 -13.50 0.46 22.73
CA GLY A 90 -12.84 1.62 22.13
C GLY A 90 -13.10 1.74 20.63
N LYS A 91 -12.90 2.96 20.12
CA LYS A 91 -12.70 3.22 18.70
C LYS A 91 -11.33 3.83 18.53
N ILE A 92 -10.62 3.43 17.49
CA ILE A 92 -9.33 3.99 17.12
C ILE A 92 -9.52 4.80 15.83
N THR A 93 -8.96 6.01 15.83
CA THR A 93 -8.88 6.81 14.60
C THR A 93 -7.60 6.44 13.88
N ILE A 94 -7.77 5.98 12.66
CA ILE A 94 -6.69 5.54 11.79
C ILE A 94 -6.43 6.66 10.80
N ASP A 95 -5.16 7.04 10.71
CA ASP A 95 -4.66 8.03 9.77
C ASP A 95 -3.54 7.36 8.96
N LEU A 96 -3.83 7.03 7.70
CA LEU A 96 -2.90 6.38 6.79
C LEU A 96 -2.48 7.33 5.68
N LEU A 97 -1.18 7.41 5.46
CA LEU A 97 -0.54 8.15 4.38
C LEU A 97 0.17 7.16 3.46
N PHE A 98 -0.08 7.29 2.16
CA PHE A 98 0.54 6.46 1.14
C PHE A 98 1.48 7.30 0.29
N LEU A 99 2.74 6.87 0.14
CA LEU A 99 3.77 7.50 -0.68
C LEU A 99 4.23 6.55 -1.79
N THR A 100 4.18 5.25 -1.53
CA THR A 100 4.53 4.19 -2.46
C THR A 100 3.42 3.14 -2.57
N ILE A 101 3.47 2.29 -3.60
CA ILE A 101 2.53 1.16 -3.74
C ILE A 101 2.72 0.12 -2.63
N ASP A 102 3.91 0.01 -2.07
CA ASP A 102 4.23 -0.93 -0.99
C ASP A 102 3.63 -0.48 0.36
N ASP A 103 3.18 0.78 0.47
CA ASP A 103 2.48 1.26 1.66
C ASP A 103 1.08 0.62 1.83
N PHE A 104 0.55 -0.02 0.78
CA PHE A 104 -0.67 -0.83 0.86
C PHE A 104 -0.41 -2.26 1.38
N GLU A 105 0.82 -2.62 1.72
CA GLU A 105 1.10 -3.91 2.33
C GLU A 105 0.71 -3.93 3.82
N PRO A 106 0.23 -5.09 4.33
CA PRO A 106 -0.13 -5.26 5.75
C PRO A 106 0.89 -4.71 6.75
N ILE A 107 2.17 -4.99 6.53
CA ILE A 107 3.26 -4.60 7.43
C ILE A 107 3.44 -3.08 7.41
N SER A 108 3.35 -2.45 6.25
CA SER A 108 3.42 -0.99 6.11
C SER A 108 2.29 -0.31 6.86
N ILE A 109 1.06 -0.84 6.77
CA ILE A 109 -0.11 -0.33 7.51
C ILE A 109 0.09 -0.45 9.02
N ILE A 110 0.55 -1.62 9.50
CA ILE A 110 0.85 -1.86 10.92
C ILE A 110 1.87 -0.84 11.44
N ASN A 111 2.91 -0.54 10.66
CA ASN A 111 3.97 0.39 11.06
C ASN A 111 3.52 1.85 11.13
N GLN A 112 2.48 2.24 10.40
CA GLN A 112 1.93 3.61 10.45
C GLN A 112 1.06 3.83 11.70
N ILE A 113 0.48 2.78 12.27
CA ILE A 113 -0.44 2.87 13.40
C ILE A 113 0.33 2.59 14.71
N PRO A 114 0.53 3.58 15.59
CA PRO A 114 1.40 3.44 16.76
C PRO A 114 1.04 2.25 17.67
N GLU A 115 -0.26 2.02 17.90
CA GLU A 115 -0.75 0.92 18.74
C GLU A 115 -0.42 -0.47 18.16
N MET A 116 -0.58 -0.63 16.84
CA MET A 116 -0.27 -1.89 16.15
C MET A 116 1.24 -2.11 16.06
N LYS A 117 2.00 -1.05 15.80
CA LYS A 117 3.46 -1.09 15.71
C LYS A 117 4.09 -1.62 16.99
N VAL A 118 3.68 -1.13 18.16
CA VAL A 118 4.21 -1.60 19.45
C VAL A 118 3.95 -3.10 19.65
N LYS A 119 2.75 -3.59 19.30
CA LYS A 119 2.44 -5.02 19.35
C LYS A 119 3.28 -5.84 18.37
N PHE A 120 3.48 -5.34 17.16
CA PHE A 120 4.32 -6.00 16.17
C PHE A 120 5.79 -6.07 16.59
N GLU A 121 6.34 -5.01 17.17
CA GLU A 121 7.71 -5.00 17.73
C GLU A 121 7.85 -6.00 18.89
N SER A 122 6.85 -6.06 19.79
CA SER A 122 6.77 -7.07 20.85
C SER A 122 6.78 -8.50 20.27
N ARG A 123 5.99 -8.75 19.23
CA ARG A 123 5.97 -10.03 18.51
C ARG A 123 7.31 -10.40 17.88
N VAL A 124 8.03 -9.44 17.29
CA VAL A 124 9.37 -9.68 16.74
C VAL A 124 10.34 -10.08 17.85
N LYS A 125 10.36 -9.34 18.97
CA LYS A 125 11.20 -9.66 20.14
C LYS A 125 10.91 -11.05 20.70
N LEU A 126 9.64 -11.38 20.90
CA LEU A 126 9.23 -12.70 21.41
C LEU A 126 9.61 -13.82 20.44
N SER A 127 9.46 -13.61 19.13
CA SER A 127 9.89 -14.56 18.09
C SER A 127 11.41 -14.77 18.09
N ASP A 128 12.19 -13.70 18.30
CA ASP A 128 13.65 -13.79 18.38
C ASP A 128 14.10 -14.49 19.66
N LEU A 129 13.41 -14.26 20.77
CA LEU A 129 13.65 -14.99 22.01
C LEU A 129 13.30 -16.48 21.87
N LEU A 130 12.19 -16.81 21.21
CA LEU A 130 11.79 -18.19 20.94
C LEU A 130 12.88 -18.94 20.16
N ALA A 131 13.42 -18.32 19.10
CA ALA A 131 14.52 -18.90 18.34
C ALA A 131 15.78 -19.13 19.19
N LYS A 132 16.05 -18.23 20.17
CA LYS A 132 17.16 -18.40 21.11
C LYS A 132 16.89 -19.49 22.15
N LEU A 133 15.66 -19.62 22.64
CA LEU A 133 15.25 -20.68 23.58
C LEU A 133 15.37 -22.07 22.95
N ASP A 134 14.92 -22.22 21.70
CA ASP A 134 15.03 -23.48 20.96
C ASP A 134 16.50 -23.89 20.71
N GLY A 135 17.37 -22.92 20.48
CA GLY A 135 18.80 -23.15 20.22
C GLY A 135 19.67 -23.28 21.47
N ASN A 136 19.14 -23.00 22.67
CA ASN A 136 19.95 -22.88 23.89
C ASN A 136 19.28 -23.55 25.10
N ALA A 137 19.78 -24.74 25.44
CA ALA A 137 19.27 -25.52 26.57
C ALA A 137 19.45 -24.82 27.92
N ASP A 138 20.55 -24.09 28.14
CA ASP A 138 20.80 -23.38 29.40
C ASP A 138 19.76 -22.27 29.60
N LEU A 139 19.48 -21.50 28.54
CA LEU A 139 18.47 -20.44 28.57
C LEU A 139 17.06 -21.02 28.82
N ASN A 140 16.74 -22.15 28.20
CA ASN A 140 15.43 -22.78 28.36
C ASN A 140 15.17 -23.20 29.82
N VAL A 141 16.18 -23.80 30.49
CA VAL A 141 16.08 -24.18 31.91
C VAL A 141 15.86 -22.95 32.79
N VAL A 142 16.59 -21.86 32.53
CA VAL A 142 16.46 -20.62 33.30
C VAL A 142 15.09 -19.98 33.08
N ALA A 143 14.59 -19.98 31.84
CA ALA A 143 13.28 -19.43 31.49
C ALA A 143 12.13 -20.25 32.09
N ASP A 144 12.24 -21.59 32.09
CA ASP A 144 11.29 -22.49 32.76
C ASP A 144 11.26 -22.26 34.28
N ALA A 145 12.42 -22.01 34.90
CA ALA A 145 12.51 -21.71 36.33
C ALA A 145 11.82 -20.38 36.69
N VAL A 146 11.96 -19.36 35.85
CA VAL A 146 11.27 -18.08 36.01
C VAL A 146 9.76 -18.25 35.91
N LEU A 147 9.29 -19.06 34.96
CA LEU A 147 7.87 -19.42 34.83
C LEU A 147 7.34 -20.20 36.04
N ALA A 148 8.17 -21.04 36.66
CA ALA A 148 7.83 -21.74 37.89
C ALA A 148 7.76 -20.83 39.13
N GLY A 149 8.02 -19.53 38.98
CA GLY A 149 7.90 -18.53 40.04
C GLY A 149 9.23 -18.10 40.68
N GLU A 150 10.38 -18.49 40.11
CA GLU A 150 11.66 -17.96 40.55
C GLU A 150 11.81 -16.50 40.11
N SER A 151 11.99 -15.60 41.08
CA SER A 151 12.28 -14.19 40.78
C SER A 151 13.73 -14.05 40.32
N LYS A 152 13.92 -13.94 39.00
CA LYS A 152 15.20 -13.59 38.38
C LYS A 152 15.08 -12.26 37.63
N THR A 153 16.16 -11.50 37.63
CA THR A 153 16.28 -10.26 36.86
C THR A 153 16.69 -10.55 35.41
N ALA A 154 16.44 -9.61 34.51
CA ALA A 154 16.81 -9.76 33.09
C ALA A 154 18.33 -10.03 32.92
N ASP A 155 19.19 -9.32 33.67
CA ASP A 155 20.64 -9.55 33.65
C ASP A 155 21.03 -10.98 34.04
N GLN A 156 20.40 -11.54 35.08
CA GLN A 156 20.67 -12.91 35.52
C GLN A 156 20.27 -13.93 34.46
N ILE A 157 19.13 -13.74 33.81
CA ILE A 157 18.66 -14.64 32.74
C ILE A 157 19.59 -14.58 31.53
N VAL A 158 20.05 -13.38 31.16
CA VAL A 158 20.98 -13.18 30.05
C VAL A 158 22.35 -13.81 30.32
N GLU A 159 22.87 -13.70 31.55
CA GLU A 159 24.15 -14.26 31.97
C GLU A 159 24.09 -15.79 32.14
N GLU A 160 23.11 -16.29 32.90
CA GLU A 160 22.92 -17.74 33.15
C GLU A 160 22.54 -18.49 31.86
N GLY A 161 21.70 -17.87 31.04
CA GLY A 161 21.29 -18.39 29.74
C GLY A 161 22.35 -18.22 28.64
N LYS A 162 23.51 -17.63 28.92
CA LYS A 162 24.62 -17.44 27.95
C LYS A 162 24.15 -16.85 26.62
N MET A 163 23.26 -15.86 26.66
CA MET A 163 22.65 -15.27 25.45
C MET A 163 23.59 -14.35 24.67
N VAL A 164 24.67 -13.91 25.30
CA VAL A 164 25.56 -12.86 24.79
C VAL A 164 26.92 -13.45 24.48
N ARG A 165 27.32 -13.40 23.20
CA ARG A 165 28.67 -13.75 22.76
C ARG A 165 29.58 -12.54 22.67
N GLU A 166 28.99 -11.38 22.38
CA GLU A 166 29.68 -10.09 22.20
C GLU A 166 29.00 -9.03 23.05
N GLU A 167 29.77 -8.13 23.65
CA GLU A 167 29.27 -7.12 24.60
C GLU A 167 28.23 -6.17 23.97
N ALA A 168 28.32 -5.93 22.66
CA ALA A 168 27.33 -5.16 21.89
C ALA A 168 25.93 -5.80 21.86
N GLN A 169 25.82 -7.12 22.02
CA GLN A 169 24.55 -7.85 22.00
C GLN A 169 23.85 -7.83 23.36
N LYS A 170 24.53 -7.37 24.43
CA LYS A 170 23.98 -7.39 25.79
C LYS A 170 22.72 -6.53 25.91
N ALA A 171 22.74 -5.30 25.37
CA ALA A 171 21.60 -4.39 25.44
C ALA A 171 20.34 -4.99 24.78
N TYR A 172 20.49 -5.53 23.57
CA TYR A 172 19.39 -6.16 22.87
C TYR A 172 18.93 -7.46 23.55
N ALA A 173 19.83 -8.27 24.09
CA ALA A 173 19.45 -9.45 24.86
C ALA A 173 18.63 -9.11 26.11
N LEU A 174 18.96 -8.01 26.80
CA LEU A 174 18.17 -7.51 27.92
C LEU A 174 16.76 -7.11 27.48
N GLU A 175 16.63 -6.36 26.38
CA GLU A 175 15.31 -5.97 25.85
C GLU A 175 14.40 -7.17 25.53
N LEU A 176 14.96 -8.25 24.98
CA LEU A 176 14.19 -9.47 24.70
C LEU A 176 13.66 -10.13 25.98
N VAL A 177 14.50 -10.19 27.00
CA VAL A 177 14.15 -10.82 28.28
C VAL A 177 13.20 -9.93 29.09
N GLU A 178 13.36 -8.62 29.04
CA GLU A 178 12.44 -7.68 29.68
C GLU A 178 11.03 -7.79 29.09
N GLU A 179 10.91 -7.88 27.76
CA GLU A 179 9.63 -8.12 27.09
C GLU A 179 9.01 -9.44 27.55
N PHE A 180 9.81 -10.51 27.62
CA PHE A 180 9.37 -11.81 28.12
C PHE A 180 8.88 -11.75 29.56
N LEU A 181 9.60 -11.08 30.46
CA LEU A 181 9.21 -10.94 31.86
C LEU A 181 7.89 -10.16 32.03
N ASP A 182 7.72 -9.06 31.30
CA ASP A 182 6.47 -8.26 31.34
C ASP A 182 5.26 -9.06 30.83
N LYS A 183 5.47 -9.86 29.78
CA LYS A 183 4.41 -10.68 29.18
C LYS A 183 4.07 -11.91 30.00
N ILE A 184 5.06 -12.61 30.53
CA ILE A 184 4.81 -13.81 31.33
C ILE A 184 4.17 -13.51 32.67
N ALA A 185 4.49 -12.36 33.28
CA ALA A 185 3.80 -11.90 34.48
C ALA A 185 2.28 -11.75 34.27
N LYS A 186 1.82 -11.62 33.02
CA LYS A 186 0.42 -11.48 32.62
C LYS A 186 -0.17 -12.77 32.05
N SER A 187 0.67 -13.76 31.71
CA SER A 187 0.26 -15.04 31.09
C SER A 187 -0.12 -16.09 32.16
N GLY A 188 -0.96 -17.05 31.80
CA GLY A 188 -1.46 -18.07 32.72
C GLY A 188 -0.44 -19.17 33.06
N GLU A 189 -0.91 -20.26 33.68
CA GLU A 189 -0.06 -21.44 33.89
C GLU A 189 0.28 -22.11 32.54
N HIS A 190 1.55 -22.04 32.16
CA HIS A 190 2.10 -22.69 30.98
C HIS A 190 3.04 -23.83 31.39
N SER A 191 3.13 -24.88 30.57
CA SER A 191 3.98 -26.05 30.85
C SER A 191 5.48 -25.80 30.63
N SER A 192 5.84 -24.81 29.81
CA SER A 192 7.23 -24.42 29.53
C SER A 192 7.31 -23.00 28.96
N ALA A 193 8.51 -22.40 28.99
CA ALA A 193 8.83 -21.11 28.42
C ALA A 193 8.56 -21.01 26.93
N ILE A 194 8.99 -22.02 26.18
CA ILE A 194 8.72 -22.10 24.74
C ILE A 194 7.21 -22.08 24.48
N THR A 195 6.42 -22.83 25.26
CA THR A 195 4.96 -22.87 25.12
C THR A 195 4.33 -21.53 25.47
N ALA A 196 4.79 -20.88 26.54
CA ALA A 196 4.29 -19.56 26.96
C ALA A 196 4.56 -18.48 25.90
N VAL A 197 5.81 -18.38 25.43
CA VAL A 197 6.22 -17.41 24.40
C VAL A 197 5.48 -17.67 23.09
N SER A 198 5.38 -18.93 22.66
CA SER A 198 4.64 -19.29 21.46
C SER A 198 3.15 -18.96 21.57
N ALA A 199 2.55 -19.11 22.75
CA ALA A 199 1.15 -18.76 22.99
C ALA A 199 0.93 -17.24 22.93
N GLU A 200 1.83 -16.44 23.52
CA GLU A 200 1.76 -14.98 23.46
C GLU A 200 1.96 -14.47 22.03
N VAL A 201 2.93 -15.02 21.28
CA VAL A 201 3.13 -14.69 19.86
C VAL A 201 1.85 -14.99 19.06
N ALA A 202 1.24 -16.15 19.28
CA ALA A 202 -0.02 -16.51 18.61
C ALA A 202 -1.16 -15.55 18.97
N GLN A 203 -1.27 -15.11 20.24
CA GLN A 203 -2.28 -14.14 20.65
C GLN A 203 -2.05 -12.78 19.99
N ILE A 204 -0.81 -12.30 19.91
CA ILE A 204 -0.49 -11.03 19.23
C ILE A 204 -0.80 -11.13 17.73
N ASP A 205 -0.44 -12.25 17.08
CA ASP A 205 -0.72 -12.48 15.67
C ASP A 205 -2.24 -12.49 15.40
N LEU A 206 -3.05 -13.07 16.31
CA LEU A 206 -4.52 -13.01 16.24
C LEU A 206 -5.05 -11.58 16.39
N ASP A 207 -4.64 -10.89 17.45
CA ASP A 207 -5.04 -9.50 17.74
C ASP A 207 -4.74 -8.57 16.55
N LEU A 208 -3.52 -8.65 16.01
CA LEU A 208 -3.07 -7.86 14.87
C LEU A 208 -3.88 -8.20 13.62
N SER A 209 -4.16 -9.49 13.38
CA SER A 209 -4.95 -9.93 12.24
C SER A 209 -6.38 -9.41 12.30
N GLU A 210 -7.04 -9.50 13.46
CA GLU A 210 -8.40 -8.98 13.64
C GLU A 210 -8.47 -7.47 13.45
N GLN A 211 -7.53 -6.73 14.04
CA GLN A 211 -7.50 -5.27 13.89
C GLN A 211 -7.18 -4.85 12.44
N LEU A 212 -6.25 -5.55 11.79
CA LEU A 212 -5.92 -5.30 10.39
C LEU A 212 -7.10 -5.61 9.47
N ASP A 213 -7.81 -6.71 9.71
CA ASP A 213 -9.01 -7.09 8.94
C ASP A 213 -10.07 -5.98 8.96
N GLU A 214 -10.35 -5.41 10.15
CA GLU A 214 -11.25 -4.26 10.30
C GLU A 214 -10.81 -3.06 9.47
N ILE A 215 -9.50 -2.78 9.43
CA ILE A 215 -8.92 -1.66 8.68
C ILE A 215 -9.06 -1.90 7.17
N LEU A 216 -8.68 -3.09 6.69
CA LEU A 216 -8.69 -3.45 5.27
C LEU A 216 -10.10 -3.53 4.67
N HIS A 217 -11.11 -3.79 5.52
CA HIS A 217 -12.51 -3.84 5.09
C HIS A 217 -13.24 -2.49 5.17
N THR A 218 -12.55 -1.41 5.55
CA THR A 218 -13.18 -0.08 5.51
C THR A 218 -13.34 0.44 4.08
N PRO A 219 -14.48 1.04 3.73
CA PRO A 219 -14.70 1.62 2.40
C PRO A 219 -13.68 2.69 2.03
N GLU A 220 -13.23 3.48 3.01
CA GLU A 220 -12.26 4.55 2.83
C GLU A 220 -10.90 4.00 2.40
N PHE A 221 -10.41 2.95 3.08
CA PHE A 221 -9.18 2.26 2.71
C PHE A 221 -9.30 1.60 1.32
N GLN A 222 -10.35 0.80 1.12
CA GLN A 222 -10.57 0.06 -0.13
C GLN A 222 -10.68 0.99 -1.35
N LYS A 223 -11.27 2.18 -1.17
CA LYS A 223 -11.34 3.19 -2.24
C LYS A 223 -9.95 3.65 -2.65
N VAL A 224 -9.09 3.98 -1.68
CA VAL A 224 -7.73 4.48 -1.94
C VAL A 224 -6.90 3.36 -2.58
N GLU A 225 -6.88 2.18 -1.95
CA GLU A 225 -6.14 1.02 -2.43
C GLU A 225 -6.60 0.60 -3.83
N GLY A 226 -7.89 0.39 -4.04
CA GLY A 226 -8.44 -0.03 -5.32
C GLY A 226 -8.13 0.94 -6.46
N THR A 227 -8.14 2.24 -6.16
CA THR A 227 -7.80 3.28 -7.14
C THR A 227 -6.32 3.20 -7.53
N TRP A 228 -5.42 3.13 -6.55
CA TRP A 228 -3.97 3.15 -6.79
C TRP A 228 -3.43 1.81 -7.31
N ARG A 229 -3.85 0.68 -6.74
CA ARG A 229 -3.50 -0.66 -7.25
C ARG A 229 -4.08 -0.88 -8.65
N GLY A 230 -5.28 -0.38 -8.94
CA GLY A 230 -5.88 -0.44 -10.27
C GLY A 230 -5.06 0.35 -11.30
N LEU A 231 -4.63 1.57 -10.96
CA LEU A 231 -3.73 2.36 -11.79
C LEU A 231 -2.37 1.66 -11.99
N PHE A 232 -1.77 1.15 -10.92
CA PHE A 232 -0.51 0.41 -10.98
C PHE A 232 -0.62 -0.81 -11.88
N TYR A 233 -1.66 -1.63 -11.74
CA TYR A 233 -1.91 -2.79 -12.57
C TYR A 233 -2.04 -2.43 -14.05
N LEU A 234 -2.78 -1.36 -14.35
CA LEU A 234 -2.97 -0.90 -15.73
C LEU A 234 -1.66 -0.43 -16.35
N VAL A 235 -0.88 0.35 -15.62
CA VAL A 235 0.39 0.93 -16.10
C VAL A 235 1.47 -0.15 -16.25
N THR A 236 1.55 -1.10 -15.32
CA THR A 236 2.54 -2.20 -15.37
C THR A 236 2.18 -3.28 -16.38
N GLY A 237 0.89 -3.53 -16.60
CA GLY A 237 0.40 -4.48 -17.60
C GLY A 237 0.37 -3.96 -19.03
N THR A 238 0.61 -2.67 -19.23
CA THR A 238 0.63 -2.02 -20.56
C THR A 238 2.07 -1.74 -20.97
N ASP A 239 2.40 -1.95 -22.25
CA ASP A 239 3.66 -1.51 -22.84
C ASP A 239 3.65 0.01 -23.05
N VAL A 240 3.72 0.74 -21.93
CA VAL A 240 3.70 2.21 -21.91
C VAL A 240 5.02 2.72 -22.48
N GLY A 241 4.96 3.52 -23.55
CA GLY A 241 6.14 3.98 -24.26
C GLY A 241 5.84 4.25 -25.73
N ALA A 242 6.58 3.60 -26.63
CA ALA A 242 6.59 3.96 -28.05
C ALA A 242 5.22 3.83 -28.76
N ARG A 243 4.29 3.04 -28.22
CA ARG A 243 2.98 2.77 -28.85
C ARG A 243 1.78 3.18 -28.01
N VAL A 244 1.89 3.19 -26.69
CA VAL A 244 0.80 3.54 -25.79
C VAL A 244 1.28 4.58 -24.78
N ASN A 245 0.57 5.70 -24.69
CA ASN A 245 0.78 6.72 -23.68
C ASN A 245 -0.38 6.69 -22.71
N VAL A 246 -0.11 6.51 -21.41
CA VAL A 246 -1.13 6.60 -20.38
C VAL A 246 -1.10 8.00 -19.80
N ARG A 247 -2.24 8.68 -19.81
CA ARG A 247 -2.42 10.04 -19.29
C ARG A 247 -3.43 10.04 -18.18
N LEU A 248 -3.12 10.70 -17.07
CA LEU A 248 -3.93 10.70 -15.87
C LEU A 248 -4.39 12.11 -15.52
N LEU A 249 -5.67 12.25 -15.23
CA LEU A 249 -6.26 13.46 -14.64
C LEU A 249 -6.87 13.11 -13.29
N ASN A 250 -6.31 13.70 -12.22
CA ASN A 250 -6.87 13.56 -10.88
C ASN A 250 -8.15 14.40 -10.75
N THR A 251 -9.30 13.73 -10.84
CA THR A 251 -10.61 14.38 -10.85
C THR A 251 -11.67 13.44 -10.31
N THR A 252 -12.67 14.00 -9.64
CA THR A 252 -13.84 13.24 -9.18
C THR A 252 -14.90 13.18 -10.28
N LYS A 253 -15.79 12.19 -10.19
CA LYS A 253 -16.97 12.11 -11.06
C LYS A 253 -17.87 13.34 -10.94
N GLN A 254 -17.99 13.89 -9.73
CA GLN A 254 -18.82 15.07 -9.47
C GLN A 254 -18.29 16.31 -10.18
N GLU A 255 -16.96 16.52 -10.18
CA GLU A 255 -16.32 17.62 -10.91
C GLU A 255 -16.56 17.51 -12.42
N LEU A 256 -16.44 16.30 -12.98
CA LEU A 256 -16.71 16.05 -14.40
C LEU A 256 -18.18 16.29 -14.76
N SER A 257 -19.11 15.79 -13.94
CA SER A 257 -20.55 16.03 -14.14
C SER A 257 -20.88 17.52 -14.07
N TYR A 258 -20.32 18.23 -13.09
CA TYR A 258 -20.54 19.66 -12.92
C TYR A 258 -20.04 20.47 -14.11
N ASP A 259 -18.84 20.18 -14.63
CA ASP A 259 -18.29 20.83 -15.82
C ASP A 259 -19.20 20.66 -17.05
N LEU A 260 -19.66 19.43 -17.29
CA LEU A 260 -20.54 19.12 -18.41
C LEU A 260 -21.92 19.77 -18.29
N GLU A 261 -22.49 19.84 -17.08
CA GLU A 261 -23.80 20.47 -16.84
C GLU A 261 -23.75 21.99 -16.93
N LYS A 262 -22.62 22.60 -16.58
CA LYS A 262 -22.44 24.07 -16.62
C LYS A 262 -22.08 24.60 -18.01
N ALA A 263 -21.50 23.76 -18.86
CA ALA A 263 -21.13 24.17 -20.21
C ALA A 263 -22.38 24.47 -21.06
N VAL A 264 -22.31 25.53 -21.88
CA VAL A 264 -23.39 25.89 -22.81
C VAL A 264 -23.60 24.81 -23.88
N GLY A 265 -22.51 24.12 -24.25
CA GLY A 265 -22.47 22.96 -25.12
C GLY A 265 -21.34 22.03 -24.69
N PHE A 266 -21.42 20.75 -25.07
CA PHE A 266 -20.41 19.75 -24.65
C PHE A 266 -19.00 20.11 -25.12
N ASP A 267 -18.88 20.75 -26.29
CA ASP A 267 -17.66 21.24 -26.93
C ASP A 267 -17.06 22.48 -26.26
N GLN A 268 -17.81 23.11 -25.35
CA GLN A 268 -17.35 24.26 -24.57
C GLN A 268 -16.96 23.88 -23.13
N SER A 269 -17.11 22.60 -22.76
CA SER A 269 -16.71 22.07 -21.45
C SER A 269 -15.19 22.09 -21.28
N GLN A 270 -14.70 22.21 -20.05
CA GLN A 270 -13.26 22.13 -19.79
C GLN A 270 -12.71 20.74 -20.08
N LEU A 271 -13.52 19.69 -19.87
CA LEU A 271 -13.15 18.33 -20.24
C LEU A 271 -12.90 18.21 -21.75
N PHE A 272 -13.78 18.77 -22.60
CA PHE A 272 -13.60 18.74 -24.04
C PHE A 272 -12.32 19.46 -24.46
N LYS A 273 -12.03 20.63 -23.89
CA LYS A 273 -10.78 21.35 -24.16
C LYS A 273 -9.55 20.51 -23.83
N LYS A 274 -9.55 19.84 -22.67
CA LYS A 274 -8.43 19.01 -22.23
C LYS A 274 -8.24 17.75 -23.07
N VAL A 275 -9.33 17.09 -23.49
CA VAL A 275 -9.25 15.81 -24.21
C VAL A 275 -9.13 16.00 -25.72
N TYR A 276 -9.69 17.08 -26.26
CA TYR A 276 -9.75 17.31 -27.70
C TYR A 276 -8.83 18.46 -28.14
N GLU A 277 -9.01 19.66 -27.60
CA GLU A 277 -8.25 20.84 -28.07
C GLU A 277 -6.76 20.77 -27.68
N GLU A 278 -6.45 20.37 -26.45
CA GLU A 278 -5.07 20.25 -25.96
C GLU A 278 -4.33 19.06 -26.61
N GLU A 279 -5.04 18.01 -27.02
CA GLU A 279 -4.46 16.80 -27.62
C GLU A 279 -4.37 16.87 -29.15
N TYR A 280 -5.41 17.39 -29.82
CA TYR A 280 -5.51 17.40 -31.28
C TYR A 280 -5.46 18.80 -31.90
N GLY A 281 -5.57 19.85 -31.10
CA GLY A 281 -5.53 21.25 -31.55
C GLY A 281 -4.12 21.85 -31.65
N THR A 282 -3.09 21.13 -31.21
CA THR A 282 -1.69 21.56 -31.31
C THR A 282 -1.15 21.23 -32.70
N PHE A 283 -0.68 22.24 -33.45
CA PHE A 283 -0.06 22.04 -34.77
C PHE A 283 1.18 21.13 -34.63
N GLY A 284 1.05 19.87 -35.05
CA GLY A 284 2.13 18.87 -34.99
C GLY A 284 1.75 17.54 -34.33
N GLY A 285 0.56 17.47 -33.71
CA GLY A 285 0.11 16.34 -32.90
C GLY A 285 0.66 16.34 -31.48
#